data_AF-A0A172ZID7-F1
#
_entry.id   AF-A0A172ZID7-F1
#
_cell.length_a   1.000
_cell.length_b   1.000
_cell.length_c   1.000
_cell.angle_alpha   90.00
_cell.angle_beta   90.00
_cell.angle_gamma   90.00
#
_symmetry.space_group_name_H-M   'P 1'
#
loop_
_entity.id
_entity.type
_entity.pdbx_description
1 polymer ?
#
loop_
_entity_poly.entity_id
_entity_poly.type
_entity_poly.pdbx_seq_one_letter_code
_entity_poly.pdbx_strand_id
1 'polypeptide(L)'
;MLALDSPVWAQLSTAYGSAEEVPQQLALLAQQYNQQQAEELYEELLHQDTLYTATLAAVPHLLSIAARFEDTSAMMSIYIDCGMIAAEYEIDQNPRIDSHLDPSLYHDIEQAYCQAVQNMNLLHDRILPILSGPTIDPLEKQYVLAAWMAYHGYQNVARLLFHYPEGEEYPAICPHCSKEWYIWPPDEHNQQTSWIVYPDDPVTSDNKYGRMIQPNRDSNTADPECTDLERIDPELAELSVRAGEFGLMDLQQRIPYLAGEVICPHCQEKGNVWKGILEHCI
;
A
#
# COMPACT_ATOMS: atom_id res chain seq x y z
N MET A 1 -22.50 -1.63 10.13
CA MET A 1 -21.66 -2.80 10.46
C MET A 1 -22.54 -4.03 10.53
N LEU A 2 -22.22 -5.07 9.77
CA LEU A 2 -22.94 -6.34 9.77
C LEU A 2 -22.77 -7.06 11.12
N ALA A 3 -23.85 -7.53 11.74
CA ALA A 3 -23.77 -8.24 13.02
C ALA A 3 -23.06 -9.60 12.86
N LEU A 4 -22.28 -10.03 13.87
CA LEU A 4 -21.53 -11.29 13.82
C LEU A 4 -22.43 -12.54 13.82
N ASP A 5 -23.65 -12.45 14.36
CA ASP A 5 -24.64 -13.53 14.36
C ASP A 5 -25.56 -13.51 13.12
N SER A 6 -25.31 -12.62 12.16
CA SER A 6 -26.10 -12.51 10.95
C SER A 6 -25.87 -13.71 10.03
N PRO A 7 -26.93 -14.38 9.51
CA PRO A 7 -26.76 -15.45 8.53
C PRO A 7 -26.26 -14.94 7.17
N VAL A 8 -26.17 -13.62 6.98
CA VAL A 8 -25.62 -12.99 5.78
C VAL A 8 -24.15 -13.35 5.56
N TRP A 9 -23.37 -13.64 6.60
CA TRP A 9 -21.96 -14.03 6.44
C TRP A 9 -21.77 -15.23 5.52
N ALA A 10 -22.69 -16.20 5.53
CA ALA A 10 -22.66 -17.35 4.61
C ALA A 10 -22.97 -17.00 3.13
N GLN A 11 -23.41 -15.77 2.86
CA GLN A 11 -23.61 -15.24 1.51
C GLN A 11 -22.42 -14.39 1.02
N LEU A 12 -21.49 -14.08 1.92
CA LEU A 12 -20.26 -13.35 1.58
C LEU A 12 -19.16 -14.35 1.23
N SER A 13 -18.15 -13.87 0.52
CA SER A 13 -17.02 -14.63 0.04
C SER A 13 -15.71 -14.22 0.69
N THR A 14 -14.80 -15.19 0.78
CA THR A 14 -13.36 -15.05 1.10
C THR A 14 -12.54 -15.65 -0.04
N ALA A 15 -11.21 -15.61 0.09
CA ALA A 15 -10.32 -16.31 -0.83
C ALA A 15 -10.57 -17.83 -0.94
N TYR A 16 -11.14 -18.44 0.10
CA TYR A 16 -11.34 -19.87 0.20
C TYR A 16 -12.80 -20.32 0.09
N GLY A 17 -13.72 -19.39 -0.19
CA GLY A 17 -15.13 -19.70 -0.44
C GLY A 17 -16.08 -18.91 0.47
N SER A 18 -16.95 -19.59 1.20
CA SER A 18 -17.95 -18.97 2.08
C SER A 18 -17.31 -18.30 3.28
N ALA A 19 -17.82 -17.13 3.69
CA ALA A 19 -17.37 -16.40 4.87
C ALA A 19 -18.13 -16.76 6.17
N GLU A 20 -18.81 -17.92 6.21
CA GLU A 20 -19.59 -18.37 7.38
C GLU A 20 -18.75 -18.46 8.67
N GLU A 21 -17.45 -18.74 8.56
CA GLU A 21 -16.54 -18.92 9.71
C GLU A 21 -15.88 -17.61 10.18
N VAL A 22 -15.84 -16.58 9.33
CA VAL A 22 -15.21 -15.27 9.62
C VAL A 22 -15.74 -14.64 10.92
N PRO A 23 -17.06 -14.65 11.23
CA PRO A 23 -17.55 -14.10 12.49
C PRO A 23 -16.98 -14.77 13.72
N GLN A 24 -16.76 -16.08 13.68
CA GLN A 24 -16.17 -16.82 14.79
C GLN A 24 -14.71 -16.42 14.98
N GLN A 25 -13.94 -16.31 13.90
CA GLN A 25 -12.54 -15.85 13.93
C GLN A 25 -12.44 -14.43 14.52
N LEU A 26 -13.28 -13.49 14.04
CA LEU A 26 -13.37 -12.13 14.59
C LEU A 26 -13.74 -12.12 16.08
N ALA A 27 -14.69 -12.96 16.49
CA ALA A 27 -15.10 -13.06 17.89
C ALA A 27 -13.99 -13.62 18.79
N LEU A 28 -13.16 -14.53 18.30
CA LEU A 28 -11.99 -15.05 19.01
C LEU A 28 -10.92 -13.97 19.17
N LEU A 29 -10.58 -13.27 18.09
CA LEU A 29 -9.64 -12.13 18.12
C LEU A 29 -10.12 -11.03 19.08
N ALA A 30 -11.42 -10.76 19.14
CA ALA A 30 -12.01 -9.78 20.05
C ALA A 30 -11.93 -10.18 21.53
N GLN A 31 -11.80 -11.47 21.84
CA GLN A 31 -11.61 -11.96 23.22
C GLN A 31 -10.14 -11.89 23.63
N GLN A 32 -9.26 -12.32 22.74
CA GLN A 32 -7.83 -12.30 22.93
C GLN A 32 -7.15 -12.19 21.58
N TYR A 33 -6.40 -11.11 21.39
CA TYR A 33 -5.61 -10.97 20.18
C TYR A 33 -4.54 -12.06 20.10
N ASN A 34 -4.48 -12.74 18.96
CA ASN A 34 -3.46 -13.73 18.64
C ASN A 34 -3.00 -13.45 17.22
N GLN A 35 -1.70 -13.20 17.07
CA GLN A 35 -1.13 -12.79 15.79
C GLN A 35 -1.32 -13.85 14.71
N GLN A 36 -1.06 -15.13 15.00
CA GLN A 36 -1.21 -16.20 14.03
C GLN A 36 -2.67 -16.34 13.53
N GLN A 37 -3.65 -16.26 14.45
CA GLN A 37 -5.06 -16.28 14.08
C GLN A 37 -5.48 -15.06 13.26
N ALA A 38 -4.86 -13.91 13.53
CA ALA A 38 -5.09 -12.69 12.76
C ALA A 38 -4.53 -12.84 11.34
N GLU A 39 -3.28 -13.29 11.21
CA GLU A 39 -2.62 -13.59 9.92
C GLU A 39 -3.44 -14.57 9.08
N GLU A 40 -3.91 -15.68 9.67
CA GLU A 40 -4.79 -16.65 9.01
C GLU A 40 -6.06 -15.97 8.49
N LEU A 41 -6.76 -15.19 9.33
CA LEU A 41 -7.94 -14.43 8.90
C LEU A 41 -7.61 -13.43 7.78
N TYR A 42 -6.50 -12.72 7.85
CA TYR A 42 -6.13 -11.74 6.82
C TYR A 42 -5.85 -12.39 5.48
N GLU A 43 -5.21 -13.56 5.44
CA GLU A 43 -5.04 -14.33 4.21
C GLU A 43 -6.38 -14.75 3.58
N GLU A 44 -7.43 -14.97 4.38
CA GLU A 44 -8.78 -15.23 3.87
C GLU A 44 -9.44 -13.97 3.30
N LEU A 45 -9.23 -12.82 3.96
CA LEU A 45 -9.85 -11.55 3.63
C LEU A 45 -9.14 -10.81 2.49
N LEU A 46 -7.84 -11.02 2.29
CA LEU A 46 -7.05 -10.42 1.23
C LEU A 46 -6.05 -11.47 0.74
N HIS A 47 -6.26 -11.94 -0.48
CA HIS A 47 -5.37 -12.93 -1.08
C HIS A 47 -4.95 -12.48 -2.46
N GLN A 48 -3.63 -12.40 -2.70
CA GLN A 48 -3.06 -11.96 -3.98
C GLN A 48 -3.72 -10.65 -4.46
N ASP A 49 -3.74 -9.66 -3.56
CA ASP A 49 -4.30 -8.31 -3.79
C ASP A 49 -5.80 -8.28 -4.15
N THR A 50 -6.51 -9.41 -3.99
CA THR A 50 -7.94 -9.50 -4.29
C THR A 50 -8.78 -9.26 -3.03
N LEU A 51 -9.71 -8.31 -3.11
CA LEU A 51 -10.70 -8.05 -2.08
C LEU A 51 -11.99 -8.85 -2.32
N TYR A 52 -12.57 -9.33 -1.23
CA TYR A 52 -13.81 -10.10 -1.21
C TYR A 52 -14.90 -9.37 -0.43
N THR A 53 -16.15 -9.82 -0.57
CA THR A 53 -17.27 -9.18 0.12
C THR A 53 -17.17 -9.30 1.65
N ALA A 54 -16.56 -10.38 2.17
CA ALA A 54 -16.27 -10.52 3.59
C ALA A 54 -15.20 -9.54 4.09
N THR A 55 -14.27 -9.14 3.23
CA THR A 55 -13.22 -8.15 3.56
C THR A 55 -13.83 -6.85 4.03
N LEU A 56 -14.78 -6.32 3.25
CA LEU A 56 -15.48 -5.09 3.59
C LEU A 56 -16.30 -5.24 4.88
N ALA A 57 -16.96 -6.40 5.05
CA ALA A 57 -17.77 -6.67 6.23
C ALA A 57 -16.94 -6.82 7.52
N ALA A 58 -15.69 -7.29 7.41
CA ALA A 58 -14.79 -7.56 8.54
C ALA A 58 -14.09 -6.30 9.07
N VAL A 59 -13.68 -5.35 8.22
CA VAL A 59 -12.91 -4.16 8.63
C VAL A 59 -13.56 -3.34 9.76
N PRO A 60 -14.88 -3.09 9.79
CA PRO A 60 -15.52 -2.43 10.93
C PRO A 60 -15.35 -3.17 12.27
N HIS A 61 -15.30 -4.51 12.24
CA HIS A 61 -15.04 -5.32 13.44
C HIS A 61 -13.58 -5.26 13.84
N LEU A 62 -12.65 -5.31 12.89
CA LEU A 62 -11.21 -5.16 13.12
C LEU A 62 -10.89 -3.80 13.78
N LEU A 63 -11.48 -2.70 13.29
CA LEU A 63 -11.40 -1.39 13.94
C LEU A 63 -11.91 -1.44 15.40
N SER A 64 -13.06 -2.08 15.64
CA SER A 64 -13.62 -2.22 16.98
C SER A 64 -12.69 -3.02 17.91
N ILE A 65 -12.05 -4.06 17.41
CA ILE A 65 -11.05 -4.87 18.12
C ILE A 65 -9.85 -4.00 18.49
N ALA A 66 -9.22 -3.34 17.51
CA ALA A 66 -8.06 -2.46 17.73
C ALA A 66 -8.37 -1.30 18.69
N ALA A 67 -9.57 -0.73 18.62
CA ALA A 67 -9.98 0.35 19.50
C ALA A 67 -10.12 -0.08 20.96
N ARG A 68 -10.48 -1.35 21.22
CA ARG A 68 -10.77 -1.87 22.57
C ARG A 68 -9.54 -2.34 23.34
N PHE A 69 -8.50 -2.80 22.65
CA PHE A 69 -7.30 -3.30 23.31
C PHE A 69 -6.34 -2.17 23.70
N GLU A 70 -5.75 -2.29 24.89
CA GLU A 70 -4.59 -1.49 25.31
C GLU A 70 -3.28 -2.04 24.73
N ASP A 71 -3.31 -3.27 24.18
CA ASP A 71 -2.19 -3.87 23.50
C ASP A 71 -1.86 -3.09 22.23
N THR A 72 -0.71 -2.43 22.28
CA THR A 72 -0.19 -1.57 21.22
C THR A 72 0.25 -2.38 20.00
N SER A 73 0.73 -3.60 20.19
CA SER A 73 1.14 -4.48 19.09
C SER A 73 -0.07 -4.92 18.28
N ALA A 74 -1.13 -5.40 18.97
CA ALA A 74 -2.39 -5.75 18.33
C ALA A 74 -3.01 -4.58 17.55
N MET A 75 -3.02 -3.38 18.15
CA MET A 75 -3.53 -2.18 17.51
C MET A 75 -2.73 -1.80 16.26
N MET A 76 -1.40 -1.85 16.31
CA MET A 76 -0.55 -1.54 15.15
C MET A 76 -0.71 -2.56 14.04
N SER A 77 -0.71 -3.86 14.36
CA SER A 77 -0.95 -4.92 13.37
C SER A 77 -2.28 -4.68 12.64
N ILE A 78 -3.39 -4.58 13.37
CA ILE A 78 -4.71 -4.34 12.74
C ILE A 78 -4.73 -3.04 11.92
N TYR A 79 -4.08 -1.97 12.39
CA TYR A 79 -3.98 -0.72 11.66
C TYR A 79 -3.21 -0.89 10.34
N ILE A 80 -2.14 -1.67 10.33
CA ILE A 80 -1.34 -1.96 9.14
C ILE A 80 -2.16 -2.85 8.17
N ASP A 81 -2.74 -3.94 8.68
CA ASP A 81 -3.45 -4.93 7.87
C ASP A 81 -4.70 -4.34 7.20
N CYS A 82 -5.46 -3.51 7.94
CA CYS A 82 -6.58 -2.76 7.35
C CYS A 82 -6.11 -1.67 6.37
N GLY A 83 -4.88 -1.18 6.51
CA GLY A 83 -4.28 -0.21 5.61
C GLY A 83 -3.93 -0.83 4.27
N MET A 84 -3.43 -2.07 4.29
CA MET A 84 -3.20 -2.87 3.10
C MET A 84 -4.52 -3.16 2.36
N ILE A 85 -5.58 -3.54 3.09
CA ILE A 85 -6.93 -3.67 2.52
C ILE A 85 -7.41 -2.35 1.88
N ALA A 86 -7.17 -1.21 2.53
CA ALA A 86 -7.55 0.11 2.00
C ALA A 86 -6.72 0.53 0.78
N ALA A 87 -5.45 0.09 0.68
CA ALA A 87 -4.61 0.34 -0.48
C ALA A 87 -5.13 -0.40 -1.72
N GLU A 88 -5.63 -1.64 -1.55
CA GLU A 88 -6.19 -2.43 -2.66
C GLU A 88 -7.64 -2.09 -3.01
N TYR A 89 -8.29 -1.22 -2.22
CA TYR A 89 -9.69 -0.88 -2.46
C TYR A 89 -9.86 0.09 -3.63
N GLU A 90 -10.60 -0.36 -4.65
CA GLU A 90 -11.02 0.46 -5.79
C GLU A 90 -12.52 0.37 -5.96
N ILE A 91 -13.20 1.52 -5.92
CA ILE A 91 -14.67 1.63 -6.00
C ILE A 91 -15.24 0.93 -7.25
N ASP A 92 -14.53 1.01 -8.38
CA ASP A 92 -15.02 0.51 -9.67
C ASP A 92 -14.60 -0.94 -9.97
N GLN A 93 -13.70 -1.55 -9.17
CA GLN A 93 -13.13 -2.87 -9.45
C GLN A 93 -13.31 -3.88 -8.31
N ASN A 94 -13.42 -3.40 -7.07
CA ASN A 94 -13.37 -4.24 -5.87
C ASN A 94 -14.54 -3.96 -4.92
N PRO A 95 -14.87 -4.94 -4.06
CA PRO A 95 -14.50 -6.35 -4.10
C PRO A 95 -15.15 -7.10 -5.27
N ARG A 96 -14.68 -8.32 -5.53
CA ARG A 96 -15.43 -9.26 -6.38
C ARG A 96 -16.83 -9.49 -5.80
N ILE A 97 -17.84 -8.88 -6.41
CA ILE A 97 -19.23 -9.07 -6.01
C ILE A 97 -19.72 -10.37 -6.63
N ASP A 98 -20.06 -11.34 -5.78
CA ASP A 98 -20.82 -12.50 -6.23
C ASP A 98 -22.19 -12.07 -6.73
N SER A 99 -22.56 -12.52 -7.93
CA SER A 99 -23.79 -12.11 -8.65
C SER A 99 -25.12 -12.35 -7.90
N HIS A 100 -25.06 -13.01 -6.74
CA HIS A 100 -26.21 -13.38 -5.91
C HIS A 100 -26.42 -12.48 -4.69
N LEU A 101 -25.48 -11.59 -4.38
CA LEU A 101 -25.61 -10.70 -3.23
C LEU A 101 -26.63 -9.58 -3.53
N ASP A 102 -27.53 -9.32 -2.58
CA ASP A 102 -28.49 -8.23 -2.72
C ASP A 102 -27.76 -6.87 -2.82
N PRO A 103 -28.06 -6.02 -3.84
CA PRO A 103 -27.35 -4.76 -4.02
C PRO A 103 -27.50 -3.76 -2.87
N SER A 104 -28.64 -3.76 -2.18
CA SER A 104 -28.86 -2.88 -1.02
C SER A 104 -28.01 -3.33 0.15
N LEU A 105 -27.95 -4.64 0.40
CA LEU A 105 -27.10 -5.21 1.42
C LEU A 105 -25.61 -4.93 1.16
N TYR A 106 -25.17 -5.10 -0.10
CA TYR A 106 -23.79 -4.78 -0.48
C TYR A 106 -23.47 -3.30 -0.19
N HIS A 107 -24.37 -2.38 -0.57
CA HIS A 107 -24.20 -0.96 -0.32
C HIS A 107 -24.08 -0.64 1.18
N ASP A 108 -24.88 -1.29 2.03
CA ASP A 108 -24.80 -1.11 3.49
C ASP A 108 -23.46 -1.61 4.07
N ILE A 109 -22.91 -2.70 3.53
CA ILE A 109 -21.59 -3.25 3.90
C ILE A 109 -20.48 -2.28 3.47
N GLU A 110 -20.51 -1.84 2.21
CA GLU A 110 -19.54 -0.91 1.63
C GLU A 110 -19.54 0.44 2.37
N GLN A 111 -20.73 0.98 2.69
CA GLN A 111 -20.84 2.20 3.48
C GLN A 111 -20.22 2.03 4.87
N ALA A 112 -20.46 0.89 5.53
CA ALA A 112 -19.87 0.60 6.84
C ALA A 112 -18.34 0.47 6.77
N TYR A 113 -17.82 -0.15 5.70
CA TYR A 113 -16.39 -0.23 5.41
C TYR A 113 -15.77 1.17 5.25
N CYS A 114 -16.33 2.00 4.36
CA CYS A 114 -15.84 3.36 4.12
C CYS A 114 -15.83 4.20 5.41
N GLN A 115 -16.86 4.05 6.24
CA GLN A 115 -16.90 4.71 7.54
C GLN A 115 -15.82 4.19 8.50
N ALA A 116 -15.53 2.89 8.51
CA ALA A 116 -14.47 2.30 9.32
C ALA A 116 -13.08 2.79 8.88
N VAL A 117 -12.81 2.83 7.57
CA VAL A 117 -11.57 3.39 7.00
C VAL A 117 -11.36 4.84 7.45
N GLN A 118 -12.39 5.68 7.35
CA GLN A 118 -12.32 7.07 7.82
C GLN A 118 -12.03 7.18 9.33
N ASN A 119 -12.51 6.22 10.11
CA ASN A 119 -12.31 6.18 11.56
C ASN A 119 -10.96 5.58 11.99
N MET A 120 -10.17 4.98 11.08
CA MET A 120 -8.83 4.47 11.40
C MET A 120 -7.89 5.59 11.86
N ASN A 121 -8.13 6.83 11.44
CA ASN A 121 -7.41 8.01 11.92
C ASN A 121 -7.46 8.18 13.45
N LEU A 122 -8.50 7.69 14.12
CA LEU A 122 -8.59 7.71 15.58
C LEU A 122 -7.53 6.82 16.25
N LEU A 123 -7.09 5.75 15.56
CA LEU A 123 -6.00 4.89 16.03
C LEU A 123 -4.65 5.52 15.75
N HIS A 124 -4.50 6.29 14.67
CA HIS A 124 -3.24 6.92 14.31
C HIS A 124 -2.68 7.81 15.43
N ASP A 125 -3.53 8.63 16.07
CA ASP A 125 -3.14 9.47 17.21
C ASP A 125 -2.59 8.65 18.40
N ARG A 126 -3.09 7.42 18.58
CA ARG A 126 -2.60 6.49 19.61
C ARG A 126 -1.30 5.80 19.20
N ILE A 127 -1.04 5.67 17.90
CA ILE A 127 0.13 5.00 17.33
C ILE A 127 1.34 5.94 17.29
N LEU A 128 1.15 7.23 17.01
CA LEU A 128 2.25 8.21 16.90
C LEU A 128 3.26 8.21 18.07
N PRO A 129 2.83 8.17 19.35
CA PRO A 129 3.77 8.11 20.48
C PRO A 129 4.63 6.83 20.49
N ILE A 130 4.10 5.72 19.94
CA ILE A 130 4.78 4.43 19.87
C ILE A 130 5.91 4.50 18.84
N LEU A 131 5.62 5.05 17.65
CA LEU A 131 6.60 5.20 16.56
C LEU A 131 7.81 6.07 16.93
N SER A 132 7.64 6.97 17.89
CA SER A 132 8.70 7.82 18.42
C SER A 132 9.66 7.06 19.36
N GLY A 133 9.35 5.80 19.70
CA GLY A 133 10.19 4.94 20.51
C GLY A 133 11.52 4.59 19.83
N PRO A 134 12.63 4.48 20.58
CA PRO A 134 13.96 4.24 20.01
C PRO A 134 14.17 2.80 19.48
N THR A 135 13.20 1.90 19.70
CA THR A 135 13.30 0.47 19.38
C THR A 135 12.40 0.03 18.24
N ILE A 136 11.58 0.93 17.68
CA ILE A 136 10.69 0.57 16.57
C ILE A 136 11.52 0.45 15.29
N ASP A 137 11.36 -0.69 14.63
CA ASP A 137 12.00 -1.01 13.36
C ASP A 137 11.59 0.01 12.28
N PRO A 138 12.52 0.60 11.51
CA PRO A 138 12.18 1.49 10.40
C PRO A 138 11.17 0.87 9.42
N LEU A 139 11.23 -0.44 9.19
CA LEU A 139 10.29 -1.13 8.32
C LEU A 139 8.86 -1.09 8.88
N GLU A 140 8.69 -1.31 10.19
CA GLU A 140 7.40 -1.20 10.87
C GLU A 140 6.84 0.24 10.78
N LYS A 141 7.69 1.27 10.94
CA LYS A 141 7.27 2.67 10.73
C LYS A 141 6.80 2.91 9.30
N GLN A 142 7.46 2.31 8.32
CA GLN A 142 7.08 2.42 6.92
C GLN A 142 5.72 1.76 6.65
N TYR A 143 5.43 0.59 7.23
CA TYR A 143 4.10 -0.02 7.11
C TYR A 143 3.00 0.82 7.74
N VAL A 144 3.25 1.45 8.90
CA VAL A 144 2.29 2.39 9.49
C VAL A 144 2.10 3.62 8.62
N LEU A 145 3.17 4.13 7.98
CA LEU A 145 3.05 5.19 6.99
C LEU A 145 2.23 4.73 5.77
N ALA A 146 2.48 3.55 5.23
CA ALA A 146 1.73 2.99 4.10
C ALA A 146 0.23 2.91 4.40
N ALA A 147 -0.14 2.40 5.57
CA ALA A 147 -1.51 2.38 6.04
C ALA A 147 -2.12 3.79 6.16
N TRP A 148 -1.37 4.74 6.73
CA TRP A 148 -1.82 6.14 6.80
C TRP A 148 -2.08 6.73 5.41
N MET A 149 -1.19 6.49 4.44
CA MET A 149 -1.36 6.96 3.07
C MET A 149 -2.64 6.37 2.44
N ALA A 150 -2.90 5.07 2.64
CA ALA A 150 -4.12 4.42 2.16
C ALA A 150 -5.39 5.06 2.74
N TYR A 151 -5.44 5.29 4.05
CA TYR A 151 -6.59 5.90 4.72
C TYR A 151 -6.86 7.35 4.30
N HIS A 152 -5.87 8.04 3.74
CA HIS A 152 -5.99 9.41 3.26
C HIS A 152 -6.18 9.52 1.75
N GLY A 153 -6.39 8.40 1.05
CA GLY A 153 -6.67 8.39 -0.39
C GLY A 153 -5.43 8.55 -1.27
N TYR A 154 -4.27 8.14 -0.76
CA TYR A 154 -3.03 8.05 -1.52
C TYR A 154 -2.70 6.58 -1.81
N GLN A 155 -3.61 5.90 -2.53
CA GLN A 155 -3.54 4.45 -2.74
C GLN A 155 -2.28 4.03 -3.49
N ASN A 156 -1.82 4.80 -4.48
CA ASN A 156 -0.72 4.36 -5.34
C ASN A 156 0.61 4.29 -4.58
N VAL A 157 0.88 5.31 -3.75
CA VAL A 157 2.05 5.26 -2.86
C VAL A 157 1.86 4.28 -1.71
N ALA A 158 0.64 4.04 -1.23
CA ALA A 158 0.40 3.00 -0.23
C ALA A 158 0.73 1.60 -0.79
N ARG A 159 0.22 1.26 -1.99
CA ARG A 159 0.53 0.00 -2.70
C ARG A 159 2.03 -0.16 -2.91
N LEU A 160 2.69 0.89 -3.40
CA LEU A 160 4.15 0.89 -3.56
C LEU A 160 4.87 0.47 -2.27
N LEU A 161 4.49 1.05 -1.13
CA LEU A 161 5.13 0.78 0.15
C LEU A 161 4.81 -0.61 0.72
N PHE A 162 3.60 -1.14 0.44
CA PHE A 162 3.22 -2.48 0.87
C PHE A 162 3.86 -3.58 0.01
N HIS A 163 3.92 -3.40 -1.30
CA HIS A 163 4.45 -4.39 -2.23
C HIS A 163 5.98 -4.35 -2.34
N TYR A 164 6.59 -3.17 -2.18
CA TYR A 164 8.04 -2.98 -2.28
C TYR A 164 8.61 -2.30 -1.03
N PRO A 165 8.43 -2.90 0.16
CA PRO A 165 8.74 -2.26 1.44
C PRO A 165 10.24 -1.99 1.60
N GLU A 166 11.09 -2.93 1.20
CA GLU A 166 12.55 -2.75 1.27
C GLU A 166 13.05 -1.85 0.16
N GLY A 167 12.28 -1.75 -0.93
CA GLY A 167 12.55 -0.90 -2.08
C GLY A 167 13.79 -1.32 -2.87
N GLU A 168 14.10 -2.61 -2.86
CA GLU A 168 15.26 -3.22 -3.54
C GLU A 168 15.09 -3.31 -5.06
N GLU A 169 13.85 -3.35 -5.53
CA GLU A 169 13.49 -3.37 -6.94
C GLU A 169 12.10 -2.77 -7.12
N TYR A 170 11.89 -2.04 -8.22
CA TYR A 170 10.56 -1.66 -8.67
C TYR A 170 10.37 -2.08 -10.13
N PRO A 171 9.49 -3.05 -10.42
CA PRO A 171 9.07 -3.32 -11.78
C PRO A 171 8.19 -2.18 -12.27
N ALA A 172 8.32 -1.86 -13.55
CA ALA A 172 7.58 -0.78 -14.16
C ALA A 172 7.44 -1.04 -15.67
N ILE A 173 6.59 -0.27 -16.35
CA ILE A 173 6.54 -0.27 -17.82
C ILE A 173 6.95 1.08 -18.38
N CYS A 174 7.54 1.07 -19.57
CA CYS A 174 7.87 2.31 -20.24
C CYS A 174 6.58 3.00 -20.75
N PRO A 175 6.31 4.27 -20.39
CA PRO A 175 5.08 4.97 -20.77
C PRO A 175 4.98 5.32 -22.27
N HIS A 176 6.00 4.99 -23.07
CA HIS A 176 6.03 5.23 -24.51
C HIS A 176 5.91 3.95 -25.35
N CYS A 177 6.53 2.86 -24.92
CA CYS A 177 6.55 1.61 -25.68
C CYS A 177 5.90 0.42 -24.96
N SER A 178 5.40 0.62 -23.73
CA SER A 178 4.70 -0.37 -22.92
C SER A 178 5.49 -1.67 -22.70
N LYS A 179 6.82 -1.60 -22.78
CA LYS A 179 7.71 -2.71 -22.43
C LYS A 179 8.09 -2.58 -20.97
N GLU A 180 8.18 -3.71 -20.30
CA GLU A 180 8.68 -3.82 -18.94
C GLU A 180 10.13 -3.30 -18.86
N TRP A 181 10.44 -2.69 -17.73
CA TRP A 181 11.77 -2.31 -17.30
C TRP A 181 11.86 -2.47 -15.77
N TYR A 182 13.07 -2.54 -15.25
CA TYR A 182 13.28 -2.85 -13.83
C TYR A 182 14.15 -1.76 -13.20
N ILE A 183 13.63 -1.10 -12.17
CA ILE A 183 14.31 -0.01 -11.46
C ILE A 183 15.06 -0.60 -10.28
N TRP A 184 16.37 -0.42 -10.28
CA TRP A 184 17.28 -0.96 -9.27
C TRP A 184 17.99 0.19 -8.53
N PRO A 185 17.87 0.28 -7.20
CA PRO A 185 18.62 1.23 -6.37
C PRO A 185 20.13 0.95 -6.37
N PRO A 186 20.94 1.85 -5.80
CA PRO A 186 22.34 1.60 -5.50
C PRO A 186 22.51 0.33 -4.65
N ASP A 187 23.47 -0.50 -5.03
CA ASP A 187 23.84 -1.72 -4.33
C ASP A 187 25.36 -1.81 -4.22
N GLU A 188 25.85 -1.86 -2.98
CA GLU A 188 27.29 -1.94 -2.67
C GLU A 188 27.92 -3.24 -3.17
N HIS A 189 27.17 -4.35 -3.16
CA HIS A 189 27.68 -5.65 -3.60
C HIS A 189 28.03 -5.64 -5.09
N ASN A 190 27.23 -4.93 -5.88
CA ASN A 190 27.38 -4.80 -7.33
C ASN A 190 28.10 -3.51 -7.75
N GLN A 191 28.65 -2.73 -6.81
CA GLN A 191 29.32 -1.44 -7.03
C GLN A 191 28.44 -0.41 -7.77
N GLN A 192 27.12 -0.56 -7.70
CA GLN A 192 26.17 0.34 -8.31
C GLN A 192 25.97 1.55 -7.40
N THR A 193 26.33 2.75 -7.87
CA THR A 193 26.31 3.99 -7.07
C THR A 193 25.14 4.91 -7.41
N SER A 194 24.23 4.47 -8.28
CA SER A 194 23.11 5.26 -8.79
C SER A 194 21.89 4.37 -9.01
N TRP A 195 20.70 4.97 -9.08
CA TRP A 195 19.50 4.26 -9.49
C TRP A 195 19.54 4.02 -11.01
N ILE A 196 19.32 2.78 -11.41
CA ILE A 196 19.43 2.34 -12.81
C ILE A 196 18.15 1.63 -13.23
N VAL A 197 17.70 1.92 -14.46
CA VAL A 197 16.63 1.19 -15.13
C VAL A 197 17.24 0.20 -16.12
N TYR A 198 16.92 -1.07 -15.95
CA TYR A 198 17.34 -2.16 -16.82
C TYR A 198 16.21 -2.58 -17.78
N PRO A 199 16.54 -3.02 -19.01
CA PRO A 199 15.54 -3.49 -19.98
C PRO A 199 14.92 -4.86 -19.62
N ASP A 200 15.68 -5.68 -18.90
CA ASP A 200 15.30 -7.01 -18.43
C ASP A 200 15.58 -7.09 -16.92
N ASP A 201 15.22 -8.19 -16.25
CA ASP A 201 15.58 -8.41 -14.85
C ASP A 201 17.09 -8.72 -14.75
N PRO A 202 17.90 -7.91 -14.03
CA PRO A 202 19.35 -8.10 -13.93
C PRO A 202 19.77 -9.31 -13.11
N VAL A 203 18.89 -9.93 -12.32
CA VAL A 203 19.16 -11.19 -11.63
C VAL A 203 19.19 -12.35 -12.62
N THR A 204 18.35 -12.29 -13.66
CA THR A 204 18.17 -13.39 -14.64
C THR A 204 18.91 -13.16 -15.95
N SER A 205 19.44 -11.97 -16.18
CA SER A 205 20.08 -11.59 -17.45
C SER A 205 21.40 -10.82 -17.28
N ASP A 206 22.33 -10.99 -18.23
CA ASP A 206 23.60 -10.25 -18.30
C ASP A 206 23.34 -8.80 -18.77
N ASN A 207 22.76 -7.99 -17.88
CA ASN A 207 22.15 -6.70 -18.21
C ASN A 207 23.18 -5.55 -18.35
N LYS A 208 23.85 -5.49 -19.51
CA LYS A 208 24.95 -4.54 -19.76
C LYS A 208 24.53 -3.13 -20.20
N TYR A 209 23.23 -2.83 -20.28
CA TYR A 209 22.72 -1.61 -20.94
C TYR A 209 21.75 -0.77 -20.09
N GLY A 210 21.87 -0.84 -18.77
CA GLY A 210 21.08 -0.02 -17.85
C GLY A 210 21.24 1.49 -18.12
N ARG A 211 20.20 2.25 -17.80
CA ARG A 211 20.14 3.70 -17.93
C ARG A 211 19.94 4.35 -16.57
N MET A 212 20.80 5.31 -16.24
CA MET A 212 20.71 6.02 -14.96
C MET A 212 19.45 6.89 -14.90
N ILE A 213 18.78 6.88 -13.75
CA ILE A 213 17.68 7.80 -13.46
C ILE A 213 18.25 9.17 -13.13
N GLN A 214 17.70 10.21 -13.76
CA GLN A 214 17.92 11.59 -13.36
C GLN A 214 16.89 11.94 -12.27
N PRO A 215 17.31 12.13 -11.01
CA PRO A 215 16.38 12.44 -9.93
C PRO A 215 15.77 13.83 -10.11
N ASN A 216 14.47 13.96 -9.84
CA ASN A 216 13.82 15.25 -9.72
C ASN A 216 14.12 15.82 -8.33
N ARG A 217 15.04 16.79 -8.29
CA ARG A 217 15.50 17.44 -7.05
C ARG A 217 14.81 18.77 -6.76
N ASP A 218 13.82 19.15 -7.57
CA ASP A 218 13.11 20.41 -7.41
C ASP A 218 12.16 20.32 -6.21
N SER A 219 12.79 20.54 -5.06
CA SER A 219 12.15 20.82 -3.78
C SER A 219 11.80 22.31 -3.74
N ASN A 220 10.51 22.62 -3.84
CA ASN A 220 9.93 23.87 -3.34
C ASN A 220 10.39 25.22 -3.91
N THR A 221 11.19 25.31 -4.97
CA THR A 221 11.27 26.57 -5.72
C THR A 221 10.11 26.62 -6.69
N ALA A 222 9.03 27.26 -6.27
CA ALA A 222 8.01 27.79 -7.16
C ALA A 222 8.67 28.78 -8.13
N ASP A 223 9.32 28.29 -9.16
CA ASP A 223 9.62 29.08 -10.34
C ASP A 223 8.28 29.26 -11.08
N PRO A 224 7.73 30.49 -11.15
CA PRO A 224 6.43 30.74 -11.77
C PRO A 224 6.39 30.42 -13.27
N GLU A 225 7.55 30.18 -13.90
CA GLU A 225 7.66 29.77 -15.31
C GLU A 225 7.79 28.25 -15.50
N CYS A 226 7.91 27.49 -14.40
CA CYS A 226 7.95 26.04 -14.39
C CYS A 226 6.57 25.48 -14.79
N THR A 227 6.46 25.06 -16.04
CA THR A 227 5.25 24.44 -16.58
C THR A 227 4.92 23.17 -15.80
N ASP A 228 3.63 22.87 -15.61
CA ASP A 228 3.06 21.78 -14.77
C ASP A 228 3.71 20.37 -14.86
N LEU A 229 4.59 20.13 -15.83
CA LEU A 229 5.31 18.88 -16.10
C LEU A 229 6.53 18.62 -15.19
N GLU A 230 7.07 19.64 -14.51
CA GLU A 230 8.28 19.52 -13.68
C GLU A 230 7.97 19.38 -12.17
N ARG A 231 6.70 19.55 -11.77
CA ARG A 231 6.27 19.44 -10.38
C ARG A 231 6.19 17.96 -9.96
N ILE A 232 6.76 17.63 -8.82
CA ILE A 232 6.63 16.30 -8.20
C ILE A 232 5.15 15.94 -8.09
N ASP A 233 4.83 14.69 -8.39
CA ASP A 233 3.49 14.13 -8.25
C ASP A 233 2.92 14.40 -6.84
N PRO A 234 1.65 14.82 -6.69
CA PRO A 234 1.10 15.16 -5.38
C PRO A 234 1.20 14.03 -4.35
N GLU A 235 1.06 12.76 -4.75
CA GLU A 235 1.18 11.63 -3.81
C GLU A 235 2.62 11.47 -3.33
N LEU A 236 3.60 11.59 -4.23
CA LEU A 236 5.03 11.55 -3.88
C LEU A 236 5.45 12.75 -3.03
N ALA A 237 4.86 13.92 -3.26
CA ALA A 237 5.09 15.11 -2.45
C ALA A 237 4.58 14.92 -1.01
N GLU A 238 3.35 14.41 -0.84
CA GLU A 238 2.81 14.09 0.49
C GLU A 238 3.63 12.98 1.16
N LEU A 239 4.01 11.93 0.42
CA LEU A 239 4.87 10.86 0.92
C LEU A 239 6.19 11.43 1.47
N SER A 240 6.80 12.40 0.77
CA SER A 240 8.04 13.02 1.22
C SER A 240 7.89 13.79 2.52
N VAL A 241 6.76 14.49 2.72
CA VAL A 241 6.45 15.20 3.95
C VAL A 241 6.31 14.21 5.10
N ARG A 242 5.46 13.19 4.91
CA ARG A 242 5.16 12.20 5.96
C ARG A 242 6.34 11.30 6.30
N ALA A 243 7.13 10.88 5.32
CA ALA A 243 8.37 10.15 5.57
C ALA A 243 9.32 10.94 6.49
N GLY A 244 9.34 12.27 6.37
CA GLY A 244 10.11 13.15 7.27
C GLY A 244 9.58 13.16 8.70
N GLU A 245 8.25 13.26 8.86
CA GLU A 245 7.58 13.21 10.17
C GLU A 245 7.79 11.87 10.87
N PHE A 246 7.86 10.77 10.11
CA PHE A 246 8.11 9.42 10.61
C PHE A 246 9.61 9.12 10.83
N GLY A 247 10.50 10.02 10.39
CA GLY A 247 11.95 9.84 10.49
C GLY A 247 12.52 8.81 9.51
N LEU A 248 11.83 8.53 8.41
CA LEU A 248 12.21 7.58 7.36
C LEU A 248 13.13 8.24 6.33
N MET A 249 14.36 8.52 6.74
CA MET A 249 15.34 9.26 5.94
C MET A 249 15.72 8.54 4.64
N ASP A 250 15.82 7.22 4.67
CA ASP A 250 16.15 6.43 3.48
C ASP A 250 15.03 6.58 2.45
N LEU A 251 13.77 6.41 2.85
CA LEU A 251 12.61 6.62 1.98
C LEU A 251 12.59 8.03 1.38
N GLN A 252 12.84 9.08 2.17
CA GLN A 252 12.95 10.45 1.66
C GLN A 252 14.02 10.61 0.58
N GLN A 253 15.14 9.89 0.67
CA GLN A 253 16.20 9.93 -0.34
C GLN A 253 15.82 9.19 -1.64
N ARG A 254 14.87 8.25 -1.58
CA ARG A 254 14.38 7.49 -2.75
C ARG A 254 13.40 8.31 -3.59
N ILE A 255 12.56 9.12 -2.95
CA ILE A 255 11.45 9.85 -3.61
C ILE A 255 11.90 10.70 -4.81
N PRO A 256 13.01 11.46 -4.78
CA PRO A 256 13.52 12.17 -5.95
C PRO A 256 13.78 11.27 -7.18
N TYR A 257 14.15 10.01 -6.97
CA TYR A 257 14.37 9.05 -8.06
C TYR A 257 13.05 8.46 -8.56
N LEU A 258 12.09 8.19 -7.67
CA LEU A 258 10.73 7.80 -8.06
C LEU A 258 10.07 8.90 -8.90
N ALA A 259 10.22 10.16 -8.51
CA ALA A 259 9.76 11.34 -9.26
C ALA A 259 10.64 11.69 -10.47
N GLY A 260 11.72 10.94 -10.70
CA GLY A 260 12.74 11.23 -11.70
C GLY A 260 12.36 10.81 -13.12
N GLU A 261 13.31 11.00 -14.02
CA GLU A 261 13.17 10.66 -15.44
C GLU A 261 14.33 9.79 -15.91
N VAL A 262 14.07 9.01 -16.95
CA VAL A 262 15.05 8.09 -17.52
C VAL A 262 14.87 7.98 -19.04
N ILE A 263 15.96 7.79 -19.77
CA ILE A 263 15.89 7.39 -21.18
C ILE A 263 15.62 5.89 -21.23
N CYS A 264 14.53 5.47 -21.85
CA CYS A 264 14.15 4.06 -21.92
C CYS A 264 15.25 3.22 -22.62
N PRO A 265 15.73 2.13 -22.02
CA PRO A 265 16.70 1.25 -22.67
C PRO A 265 16.13 0.54 -23.90
N HIS A 266 14.80 0.42 -24.03
CA HIS A 266 14.14 -0.20 -25.18
C HIS A 266 13.91 0.75 -26.36
N CYS A 267 13.21 1.87 -26.13
CA CYS A 267 12.77 2.77 -27.21
C CYS A 267 13.58 4.07 -27.31
N GLN A 268 14.46 4.35 -26.34
CA GLN A 268 15.27 5.57 -26.24
C GLN A 268 14.46 6.88 -26.06
N GLU A 269 13.15 6.80 -25.82
CA GLU A 269 12.33 7.95 -25.40
C GLU A 269 12.53 8.25 -23.92
N LYS A 270 12.38 9.51 -23.55
CA LYS A 270 12.46 9.98 -22.15
C LYS A 270 11.14 9.68 -21.44
N GLY A 271 11.17 8.85 -20.40
CA GLY A 271 10.01 8.50 -19.60
C GLY A 271 10.14 8.95 -18.15
N ASN A 272 8.99 9.25 -17.52
CA ASN A 272 8.89 9.48 -16.09
C ASN A 272 8.82 8.13 -15.35
N VAL A 273 9.60 8.01 -14.28
CA VAL A 273 9.75 6.77 -13.51
C VAL A 273 8.45 6.42 -12.78
N TRP A 274 7.87 7.39 -12.06
CA TRP A 274 6.63 7.21 -11.32
C TRP A 274 5.49 6.75 -12.22
N LYS A 275 5.30 7.42 -13.37
CA LYS A 275 4.30 7.03 -14.35
C LYS A 275 4.47 5.58 -14.81
N GLY A 276 5.71 5.14 -15.03
CA GLY A 276 5.97 3.75 -15.41
C GLY A 276 5.65 2.73 -14.32
N ILE A 277 5.88 3.08 -13.05
CA ILE A 277 5.49 2.26 -11.90
C ILE A 277 3.96 2.18 -11.81
N LEU A 278 3.28 3.32 -11.90
CA LEU A 278 1.82 3.38 -11.86
C LEU A 278 1.18 2.51 -12.95
N GLU A 279 1.69 2.57 -14.17
CA GLU A 279 1.15 1.78 -15.28
C GLU A 279 1.44 0.26 -15.18
N HIS A 280 2.36 -0.15 -14.31
CA HIS A 280 2.63 -1.57 -14.03
C HIS A 280 1.78 -2.08 -12.86
N CYS A 281 1.62 -1.27 -11.82
CA CYS A 281 0.94 -1.62 -10.58
C CYS A 281 -0.59 -1.34 -10.61
N ILE A 282 -1.13 -0.76 -11.69
CA ILE A 282 -2.54 -0.37 -11.84
C ILE A 282 -3.08 -0.83 -13.20
#